data_AF-A0A2J4ZT27-F1
#
_entry.id   AF-A0A2J4ZT27-F1
#
_cell.length_a   1.000
_cell.length_b   1.000
_cell.length_c   1.000
_cell.angle_alpha   90.00
_cell.angle_beta   90.00
_cell.angle_gamma   90.00
#
_symmetry.space_group_name_H-M   'P 1'
#
loop_
_entity.id
_entity.type
_entity.pdbx_description
1 polymer ?
#
loop_
_entity_poly.entity_id
_entity_poly.type
_entity_poly.pdbx_seq_one_letter_code
_entity_poly.pdbx_strand_id
1 'polypeptide(L)' 'MKIDLNADLGEGCANDSALLQLVSSANIACG' A
#
# COMPACT_ATOMS: atom_id res chain seq x y z
N MET A 1 0.85 -19.33 11.12
CA MET A 1 -0.19 -18.28 11.00
C MET A 1 0.32 -17.25 9.99
N LYS A 2 -0.49 -16.80 9.03
CA LYS A 2 -0.13 -15.80 8.02
C LYS A 2 -1.13 -14.65 8.11
N ILE A 3 -0.65 -13.41 8.13
CA ILE A 3 -1.46 -12.18 8.20
C ILE A 3 -1.20 -11.37 6.93
N ASP A 4 -2.24 -10.73 6.43
CA ASP A 4 -2.14 -9.75 5.36
C ASP A 4 -2.03 -8.34 5.96
N LEU A 5 -1.06 -7.57 5.49
CA LEU A 5 -0.90 -6.16 5.81
C LEU A 5 -1.16 -5.37 4.52
N ASN A 6 -2.10 -4.43 4.57
CA ASN A 6 -2.49 -3.62 3.41
C ASN A 6 -2.31 -2.12 3.66
N ALA A 7 -2.22 -1.36 2.57
CA ALA A 7 -2.29 0.10 2.57
C ALA A 7 -2.94 0.63 1.27
N ASP A 8 -3.55 1.80 1.38
CA ASP A 8 -4.04 2.56 0.23
C ASP A 8 -2.87 3.36 -0.38
N LEU A 9 -2.72 3.27 -1.71
CA LEU A 9 -1.63 3.87 -2.49
C LEU A 9 -2.18 4.54 -3.76
N GLY A 10 -1.37 5.38 -4.39
CA GLY A 10 -1.77 6.10 -5.60
C GLY A 10 -2.66 7.33 -5.32
N GLU A 11 -2.80 7.74 -4.07
CA GLU A 11 -3.58 8.91 -3.64
C GLU A 11 -2.81 10.24 -3.76
N GLY A 12 -1.55 10.20 -4.23
CA GLY A 12 -0.66 11.36 -4.31
C GLY A 12 0.16 11.64 -3.04
N CYS A 13 0.25 10.66 -2.14
CA CYS A 13 1.06 10.73 -0.92
C CYS A 13 2.56 10.45 -1.19
N ALA A 14 3.44 10.95 -0.31
CA ALA A 14 4.89 10.84 -0.51
C ALA A 14 5.48 9.45 -0.17
N ASN A 15 4.69 8.55 0.40
CA ASN A 15 5.21 7.38 1.12
C ASN A 15 4.97 6.05 0.40
N ASP A 16 4.38 6.06 -0.80
CA ASP A 16 3.94 4.84 -1.48
C ASP A 16 5.08 3.84 -1.69
N SER A 17 6.25 4.32 -2.12
CA SER A 17 7.42 3.47 -2.33
C SER A 17 7.94 2.85 -1.03
N ALA A 18 7.83 3.56 0.10
CA ALA A 18 8.24 3.04 1.40
C ALA A 18 7.22 2.00 1.91
N LEU A 19 5.92 2.26 1.71
CA LEU A 19 4.85 1.35 2.14
C LEU A 19 4.86 0.04 1.33
N LEU A 20 5.14 0.08 0.02
CA LEU A 20 5.28 -1.13 -0.82
C LEU A 20 6.35 -2.12 -0.35
N GLN A 21 7.32 -1.68 0.46
CA GLN A 21 8.33 -2.57 1.06
C GLN A 21 7.83 -3.29 2.32
N LEU A 22 6.70 -2.87 2.88
CA LEU A 22 6.18 -3.33 4.17
C LEU A 22 4.87 -4.13 4.04
N VAL A 23 4.04 -3.79 3.06
CA VAL A 23 2.70 -4.37 2.88
C VAL A 23 2.73 -5.61 1.97
N SER A 24 1.78 -6.53 2.18
CA SER A 24 1.56 -7.70 1.33
C SER A 24 0.46 -7.50 0.29
N SER A 25 -0.39 -6.51 0.47
CA SER A 25 -1.42 -6.09 -0.49
C SER A 25 -1.52 -4.57 -0.55
N ALA A 26 -1.98 -4.04 -1.69
CA ALA A 26 -2.08 -2.61 -1.93
C ALA A 26 -3.42 -2.30 -2.61
N ASN A 27 -4.15 -1.32 -2.10
CA ASN A 27 -5.36 -0.79 -2.72
C ASN A 27 -4.97 0.44 -3.54
N ILE A 28 -5.22 0.44 -4.85
CA ILE A 28 -4.78 1.52 -5.75
C ILE A 28 -5.96 2.46 -6.04
N ALA A 29 -5.77 3.75 -5.84
CA ALA A 29 -6.76 4.77 -6.23
C ALA A 29 -6.99 4.78 -7.75
N CYS A 30 -8.25 4.94 -8.17
CA CYS A 30 -8.67 4.86 -9.58
C CYS A 30 -9.13 6.21 -10.18
N GLY A 31 -8.83 7.32 -9.52
CA GLY A 31 -9.29 8.68 -9.87
C GLY A 31 -9.79 9.46 -8.68
#